data_AF-G9K8A1-F1
#
_entry.id   AF-G9K8A1-F1
#
_cell.length_a   1.000
_cell.length_b   1.000
_cell.length_c   1.000
_cell.angle_alpha   90.00
_cell.angle_beta   90.00
_cell.angle_gamma   90.00
#
_symmetry.space_group_name_H-M   'P 1'
#
loop_
_entity.id
_entity.type
_entity.pdbx_description
1 polymer ?
#
loop_
_entity_poly.entity_id
_entity_poly.type
_entity_poly.pdbx_seq_one_letter_code
_entity_poly.pdbx_strand_id
1 'polypeptide(L)' 'SQAVKSGEFQAFDWGSPALNMLHFHQPTPPYYNLTDMHVPITVWNGGNDLLADPRDIDLLLSKFPNLIYHRKIPPY' A
#
# COMPACT_ATOMS: atom_id res chain seq x y z
N SER A 1 2.66 3.73 -14.03
CA SER A 1 1.82 3.67 -12.80
C SER A 1 2.10 4.89 -11.94
N GLN A 2 1.11 5.50 -11.30
CA GLN A 2 1.31 6.60 -10.34
C GLN A 2 1.98 6.09 -9.06
N ALA A 3 1.51 4.96 -8.52
CA ALA A 3 2.07 4.34 -7.31
C ALA A 3 3.57 4.04 -7.45
N VAL A 4 4.01 3.51 -8.60
CA VAL A 4 5.45 3.25 -8.85
C VAL A 4 6.27 4.55 -8.92
N LYS A 5 5.67 5.64 -9.41
CA LYS A 5 6.36 6.94 -9.53
C LYS A 5 6.43 7.68 -8.21
N SER A 6 5.39 7.59 -7.37
CA SER A 6 5.32 8.30 -6.09
C SER A 6 5.92 7.49 -4.93
N GLY A 7 5.85 6.16 -4.98
CA GLY A 7 6.14 5.29 -3.82
C GLY A 7 5.05 5.34 -2.74
N GLU A 8 3.90 5.93 -3.06
CA GLU A 8 2.84 6.23 -2.08
C GLU A 8 1.62 5.34 -2.24
N PHE A 9 1.01 4.97 -1.11
CA PHE A 9 -0.28 4.29 -1.08
C PHE A 9 -1.43 5.31 -0.92
N GLN A 10 -1.96 5.76 -2.05
CA GLN A 10 -2.99 6.80 -2.12
C GLN A 10 -4.01 6.52 -3.22
N ALA A 11 -5.10 7.28 -3.23
CA ALA A 11 -6.08 7.23 -4.30
C ALA A 11 -5.50 7.70 -5.64
N PHE A 12 -6.23 7.47 -6.73
CA PHE A 12 -5.83 7.88 -8.07
C PHE A 12 -5.76 9.41 -8.20
N ASP A 13 -4.67 9.93 -8.76
CA ASP A 13 -4.58 11.34 -9.13
C ASP A 13 -5.23 11.57 -10.50
N TRP A 14 -6.30 12.36 -10.52
CA TRP A 14 -7.04 12.70 -11.74
C TRP A 14 -6.31 13.70 -12.65
N GLY A 15 -5.10 14.12 -12.28
CA GLY A 15 -4.21 14.93 -13.13
C GLY A 15 -4.50 16.43 -13.08
N SER A 16 -5.45 16.88 -12.26
CA SER A 16 -5.59 18.29 -11.90
C SER A 16 -6.29 18.46 -10.54
N PRO A 17 -6.02 19.57 -9.82
CA PRO A 17 -6.71 19.86 -8.56
C PRO A 17 -8.23 19.93 -8.71
N ALA A 18 -8.74 20.47 -9.82
CA ALA A 18 -10.17 20.57 -10.07
C ALA A 18 -10.83 19.19 -10.21
N LEU A 19 -10.21 18.26 -10.93
CA LEU A 19 -10.72 16.90 -11.05
C LEU A 19 -10.62 16.15 -9.71
N ASN A 20 -9.52 16.28 -8.98
CA ASN A 20 -9.40 15.68 -7.64
C ASN A 20 -10.47 16.22 -6.67
N MET A 21 -10.79 17.52 -6.73
CA MET A 21 -11.88 18.10 -5.94
C MET A 21 -13.24 17.47 -6.25
N LEU A 22 -13.54 17.16 -7.52
CA LEU A 22 -14.80 16.51 -7.91
C LEU A 22 -14.93 15.08 -7.34
N HIS A 23 -13.81 14.38 -7.17
CA HIS A 23 -13.81 12.98 -6.72
C HIS A 23 -13.60 12.83 -5.21
N PHE A 24 -12.77 13.67 -4.60
CA PHE A 24 -12.32 13.50 -3.23
C PHE A 24 -12.69 14.67 -2.31
N HIS A 25 -13.26 15.75 -2.85
CA HIS A 25 -13.50 17.01 -2.11
C HIS A 25 -12.21 17.62 -1.53
N GLN A 26 -11.06 17.26 -2.09
CA GLN A 26 -9.75 17.81 -1.78
C GLN A 26 -8.87 17.88 -3.05
N PRO A 27 -7.91 18.81 -3.15
CA PRO A 27 -7.16 19.06 -4.39
C PRO A 27 -6.11 17.99 -4.72
N THR A 28 -5.72 17.18 -3.73
CA THR A 28 -4.75 16.08 -3.87
C THR A 28 -5.42 14.75 -3.53
N PRO A 29 -4.95 13.61 -4.05
CA PRO A 29 -5.50 12.32 -3.67
C PRO A 29 -5.32 12.05 -2.16
N PRO A 30 -6.32 11.51 -1.46
CA PRO A 30 -6.15 11.07 -0.09
C PRO A 30 -5.23 9.84 0.01
N TYR A 31 -4.46 9.77 1.10
CA TYR A 31 -3.67 8.61 1.44
C TYR A 31 -4.52 7.52 2.11
N TYR A 32 -4.17 6.27 1.86
CA TYR A 32 -4.75 5.14 2.58
C TYR A 32 -3.86 4.79 3.78
N ASN A 33 -4.38 4.99 4.99
CA ASN A 33 -3.62 4.75 6.20
C ASN A 33 -3.72 3.29 6.65
N LEU A 34 -2.63 2.54 6.51
CA LEU A 34 -2.57 1.14 6.89
C LEU A 34 -2.65 0.92 8.41
N THR A 35 -2.32 1.92 9.23
CA THR A 35 -2.47 1.82 10.69
C THR A 35 -3.93 1.80 11.14
N ASP A 36 -4.85 2.19 10.26
CA ASP A 36 -6.28 2.18 10.56
C ASP A 36 -6.93 0.81 10.23
N MET A 37 -6.16 -0.11 9.64
CA MET A 37 -6.60 -1.47 9.30
C MET A 37 -6.46 -2.41 10.52
N HIS A 38 -7.52 -2.45 11.34
CA HIS A 38 -7.53 -3.24 12.59
C HIS A 38 -8.01 -4.69 12.40
N VAL A 39 -8.42 -5.05 11.19
CA VAL A 39 -8.87 -6.41 10.88
C VAL A 39 -7.69 -7.36 11.10
N PRO A 40 -7.89 -8.47 11.83
CA PRO A 40 -6.81 -9.43 12.03
C PRO A 40 -6.35 -10.00 10.67
N ILE A 41 -5.06 -9.88 10.37
CA ILE A 41 -4.51 -10.22 9.05
C ILE A 41 -3.39 -11.25 9.15
N THR A 42 -3.34 -12.13 8.16
CA THR A 42 -2.23 -13.07 7.93
C THR A 42 -1.67 -12.84 6.53
N VAL A 43 -0.33 -12.79 6.39
CA VAL A 43 0.35 -12.40 5.15
C VAL A 43 1.32 -13.49 4.70
N TRP A 44 1.33 -13.80 3.41
CA TRP A 44 2.35 -14.63 2.76
C TRP A 44 2.96 -13.85 1.59
N ASN A 45 4.28 -13.87 1.46
CA ASN A 45 4.98 -13.26 0.32
C ASN A 45 6.11 -14.15 -0.23
N GLY A 46 6.41 -13.99 -1.52
CA GLY A 46 7.50 -14.69 -2.19
C GLY A 46 8.85 -13.98 -2.04
N GLY A 47 9.93 -14.75 -1.91
CA GLY A 47 11.29 -14.22 -1.76
C GLY A 47 11.86 -13.59 -3.04
N ASN A 48 11.40 -14.06 -4.21
CA ASN A 48 11.76 -13.55 -5.54
C ASN A 48 10.59 -12.82 -6.22
N ASP A 49 9.60 -12.35 -5.45
CA ASP A 49 8.49 -11.61 -6.03
C ASP A 49 8.98 -10.25 -6.53
N LEU A 50 8.79 -9.99 -7.83
CA LEU A 50 9.25 -8.75 -8.48
C LEU A 50 8.24 -7.61 -8.36
N LEU A 51 6.98 -7.91 -8.00
CA LEU A 51 5.91 -6.92 -7.88
C LEU A 51 5.61 -6.61 -6.41
N ALA A 52 5.45 -7.65 -5.59
CA ALA A 52 5.33 -7.51 -4.14
C ALA A 52 6.72 -7.72 -3.51
N ASP A 53 7.67 -6.86 -3.88
CA ASP A 53 9.07 -7.08 -3.52
C ASP A 53 9.26 -7.09 -2.01
N PRO A 54 10.22 -7.88 -1.49
CA PRO A 54 10.38 -8.04 -0.05
C PRO A 54 10.53 -6.72 0.72
N ARG A 55 11.09 -5.66 0.14
CA ARG A 55 11.25 -4.37 0.82
C ARG A 55 9.91 -3.67 1.00
N ASP A 56 9.06 -3.67 -0.03
CA ASP A 56 7.70 -3.11 0.07
C ASP A 56 6.85 -3.91 1.07
N ILE A 57 7.03 -5.24 1.12
CA ILE A 57 6.38 -6.08 2.13
C ILE A 57 6.87 -5.75 3.55
N ASP A 58 8.17 -5.57 3.76
CA ASP A 58 8.71 -5.22 5.08
C ASP A 58 8.13 -3.88 5.57
N LEU A 59 8.00 -2.89 4.67
CA LEU A 59 7.34 -1.61 4.96
C LEU A 59 5.84 -1.80 5.27
N LEU A 60 5.14 -2.62 4.49
CA LEU A 60 3.72 -2.91 4.68
C LEU A 60 3.45 -3.53 6.07
N LEU A 61 4.20 -4.57 6.42
CA LEU A 61 4.01 -5.32 7.67
C LEU A 61 4.25 -4.45 8.91
N SER A 62 5.20 -3.52 8.84
CA SER A 62 5.48 -2.58 9.93
C SER A 62 4.31 -1.67 10.29
N LYS A 63 3.34 -1.51 9.38
CA LYS A 63 2.18 -0.61 9.55
C LYS A 63 0.91 -1.32 10.01
N PHE A 64 0.84 -2.65 9.98
CA PHE A 64 -0.36 -3.37 10.37
C PHE A 64 -0.48 -3.51 11.89
N PRO A 65 -1.50 -2.92 12.53
CA PRO A 65 -1.66 -2.97 13.99
C PRO A 65 -2.10 -4.35 14.50
N ASN A 66 -2.67 -5.20 13.64
CA ASN A 66 -3.21 -6.51 14.00
C ASN A 66 -2.72 -7.62 13.07
N LEU A 67 -1.41 -7.67 12.85
CA LEU A 67 -0.75 -8.75 12.12
C LEU A 67 -0.69 -10.02 12.98
N ILE A 68 -1.52 -11.01 12.68
CA ILE A 68 -1.53 -12.29 13.38
C ILE A 68 -0.33 -13.14 12.96
N TYR A 69 0.00 -13.15 11.66
CA TYR A 69 1.01 -14.05 11.12
C TYR A 69 1.61 -13.53 9.83
N HIS A 70 2.90 -13.80 9.63
CA HIS A 70 3.60 -13.55 8.37
C HIS A 70 4.51 -14.72 8.00
N ARG A 71 4.46 -15.16 6.73
CA ARG A 71 5.38 -16.16 6.18
C ARG A 71 5.94 -15.73 4.83
N LYS A 72 7.26 -15.55 4.81
CA LYS A 72 8.02 -15.42 3.57
C LYS A 72 8.39 -16.79 3.02
N ILE A 73 8.07 -17.06 1.76
CA ILE A 73 8.44 -18.28 1.04
C ILE A 73 9.74 -18.00 0.28
N PRO A 74 10.87 -18.64 0.62
CA PRO A 74 12.15 -18.35 -0.01
C PRO A 74 12.17 -18.77 -1.49
N PRO A 75 13.17 -18.27 -2.26
CA PRO A 75 13.49 -18.80 -3.58
C PRO A 75 13.71 -20.32 -3.55
N TYR A 76 13.39 -20.99 -4.66
CA TYR A 76 13.83 -22.36 -4.92
C TYR A 76 15.31 -22.41 -5.29
#